data_AF-A0A8S9MNH5-F1
#
_entry.id   AF-A0A8S9MNH5-F1
#
_cell.length_a   1.000
_cell.length_b   1.000
_cell.length_c   1.000
_cell.angle_alpha   90.00
_cell.angle_beta   90.00
_cell.angle_gamma   90.00
#
_symmetry.space_group_name_H-M   'P 1'
#
loop_
_entity.id
_entity.type
_entity.pdbx_description
1 polymer ?
#
loop_
_entity_poly.entity_id
_entity_poly.type
_entity_poly.pdbx_seq_one_letter_code
_entity_poly.pdbx_strand_id
1 'polypeptide(L)'
;MFTASLTPEIISGKIQNLGLIRLLDFTVNDISGKSTKYFLVTKCESVASALDSEVDLEGKSEEEGGEAKRQKLDHSPMSDVVCFSDNH
;
A
#
# COMPACT_ATOMS: atom_id res chain seq x y z
N MET A 1 14.93 -3.02 9.95
CA MET A 1 14.81 -2.94 11.42
C MET A 1 14.10 -1.65 11.76
N PHE A 2 13.07 -1.69 12.61
CA PHE A 2 12.38 -0.49 13.08
C PHE A 2 13.05 0.05 14.33
N THR A 3 13.12 1.37 14.47
CA THR A 3 13.52 2.01 15.72
C THR A 3 12.45 1.81 16.80
N ALA A 4 12.85 1.86 18.08
CA ALA A 4 11.94 1.69 19.21
C ALA A 4 10.80 2.74 19.25
N SER A 5 11.00 3.90 18.61
CA SER A 5 9.96 4.91 18.45
C SER A 5 8.73 4.42 17.68
N LEU A 6 8.88 3.41 16.81
CA LEU A 6 7.80 2.83 16.02
C LEU A 6 7.07 1.67 16.72
N THR A 7 7.54 1.25 17.91
CA THR A 7 6.90 0.18 18.69
C THR A 7 5.40 0.40 18.95
N PRO A 8 4.91 1.62 19.26
CA PRO A 8 3.48 1.85 19.43
C PRO A 8 2.65 1.53 18.18
N GLU A 9 3.18 1.78 16.99
CA GLU A 9 2.50 1.52 15.71
C GLU A 9 2.43 0.03 15.40
N ILE A 10 3.44 -0.73 15.82
CA ILE A 10 3.44 -2.20 15.74
C ILE A 10 2.43 -2.78 16.73
N ILE A 11 2.44 -2.33 17.98
CA ILE A 11 1.51 -2.81 19.02
C ILE A 11 0.07 -2.46 18.65
N SER A 12 -0.18 -1.29 18.05
CA SER A 12 -1.51 -0.89 17.59
C SER A 12 -1.98 -1.60 16.31
N GLY A 13 -1.14 -2.44 15.68
CA GLY A 13 -1.45 -3.12 14.42
C GLY A 13 -1.45 -2.23 13.17
N LYS A 14 -0.97 -0.98 13.27
CA LYS A 14 -0.81 -0.10 12.08
C LYS A 14 0.30 -0.61 11.18
N ILE A 15 1.36 -1.13 11.79
CA ILE A 15 2.42 -1.89 11.14
C ILE A 15 2.22 -3.35 11.55
N GLN A 16 1.99 -4.22 10.57
CA GLN A 16 1.74 -5.63 10.80
C GLN A 16 2.22 -6.46 9.61
N ASN A 17 2.30 -7.78 9.79
CA ASN A 17 2.66 -8.70 8.72
C ASN A 17 1.68 -8.57 7.54
N LEU A 18 2.19 -8.73 6.32
CA LEU A 18 1.44 -8.54 5.06
C LEU A 18 0.82 -7.14 4.88
N GLY A 19 1.12 -6.20 5.77
CA GLY A 19 0.73 -4.80 5.66
C GLY A 19 1.62 -4.05 4.67
N LEU A 20 1.03 -3.14 3.90
CA LEU A 20 1.79 -2.27 3.01
C LEU A 20 2.20 -1.00 3.74
N ILE A 21 3.50 -0.77 3.84
CA ILE A 21 4.06 0.46 4.39
C ILE A 21 4.88 1.22 3.35
N ARG A 22 4.92 2.54 3.46
CA ARG A 22 5.85 3.40 2.75
C ARG A 22 6.92 3.89 3.72
N LEU A 23 8.19 3.70 3.37
CA LEU A 23 9.29 4.26 4.12
C LEU A 23 9.40 5.76 3.81
N LEU A 24 9.46 6.57 4.86
CA LEU A 24 9.61 8.04 4.74
C LEU A 24 11.02 8.47 5.12
N ASP A 25 11.63 7.80 6.09
CA ASP A 25 13.01 8.02 6.50
C ASP A 25 13.65 6.72 6.98
N PHE A 26 14.90 6.52 6.58
CA PHE A 26 15.69 5.36 6.95
C PHE A 26 17.18 5.63 6.77
N THR A 27 18.00 4.90 7.54
CA THR A 27 19.45 4.86 7.39
C THR A 27 19.88 3.50 6.87
N VAL A 28 20.79 3.46 5.89
CA VAL A 28 21.43 2.21 5.45
C VAL A 28 22.49 1.83 6.48
N ASN A 29 22.35 0.64 7.05
CA ASN A 29 23.37 0.03 7.89
C ASN A 29 24.22 -0.91 7.03
N ASP A 30 25.37 -0.39 6.60
CA ASP A 30 26.38 -1.12 5.85
C ASP A 30 27.52 -1.52 6.79
N ILE A 31 27.48 -2.75 7.28
CA ILE A 31 28.52 -3.27 8.20
C ILE A 31 29.61 -3.93 7.36
N SER A 32 30.78 -3.31 7.32
CA SER A 32 31.95 -3.86 6.63
C SER A 32 32.21 -5.32 7.03
N GLY A 33 32.40 -6.19 6.03
CA GLY A 33 32.62 -7.62 6.23
C GLY A 33 31.34 -8.46 6.31
N LYS A 34 30.14 -7.87 6.26
CA LYS A 34 28.87 -8.59 6.11
C LYS A 34 28.30 -8.36 4.71
N SER A 35 27.84 -9.42 4.05
CA SER A 35 27.18 -9.32 2.73
C SER A 35 25.75 -8.77 2.83
N THR A 36 25.07 -9.02 3.95
CA THR A 36 23.70 -8.55 4.19
C THR A 36 23.69 -7.09 4.64
N LYS A 37 22.97 -6.26 3.90
CA LYS A 37 22.69 -4.87 4.25
C LYS A 37 21.34 -4.76 4.94
N TYR A 38 21.22 -3.85 5.88
CA TYR A 38 19.98 -3.61 6.61
C TYR A 38 19.56 -2.15 6.49
N PHE A 39 18.25 -1.89 6.47
CA PHE A 39 17.73 -0.55 6.69
C PHE A 39 17.33 -0.39 8.16
N LEU A 40 17.80 0.68 8.79
CA LEU A 40 17.26 1.17 10.05
C LEU A 40 16.18 2.20 9.73
N VAL A 41 14.92 1.79 9.84
CA VAL A 41 13.76 2.63 9.51
C VAL A 41 13.42 3.50 10.71
N THR A 42 13.48 4.82 10.52
CA THR A 42 13.22 5.85 11.54
C THR A 42 11.82 6.44 11.40
N LYS A 43 11.26 6.44 10.17
CA LYS A 43 9.91 6.93 9.89
C LYS A 43 9.28 6.17 8.73
N CYS A 44 8.04 5.74 8.90
CA CYS A 44 7.23 5.11 7.85
C CYS A 44 5.75 5.47 8.04
N GLU A 45 4.93 5.15 7.04
CA GLU A 45 3.48 5.27 7.10
C GLU A 45 2.81 3.98 6.59
N SER A 46 1.69 3.61 7.20
CA SER A 46 0.83 2.52 6.72
C SER A 46 0.00 3.04 5.54
N VAL A 47 0.04 2.33 4.41
CA VAL A 47 -0.61 2.75 3.16
C VAL A 47 -1.85 1.92 2.89
N ALA A 48 -1.82 0.64 3.28
CA ALA A 48 -2.96 -0.26 3.14
C ALA A 48 -2.99 -1.29 4.28
N SER A 49 -4.18 -1.83 4.53
CA SER A 49 -4.39 -2.95 5.43
C SER A 49 -3.61 -4.20 4.98
N ALA A 50 -3.44 -5.15 5.91
CA ALA A 50 -2.78 -6.40 5.59
C ALA A 50 -3.54 -7.22 4.55
N LEU A 51 -2.80 -7.89 3.67
CA LEU A 51 -3.34 -8.90 2.76
C LEU A 51 -3.58 -10.22 3.50
N ASP A 52 -4.46 -11.06 2.94
CA ASP A 52 -4.73 -12.40 3.49
C ASP A 52 -3.57 -13.38 3.23
N SER A 53 -2.88 -13.24 2.09
CA SER A 53 -1.75 -14.09 1.69
C SER A 53 -0.73 -13.33 0.84
N GLU A 54 0.47 -13.89 0.70
CA GLU A 54 1.46 -13.42 -0.27
C GLU A 54 1.01 -13.73 -1.71
N VAL A 55 1.53 -12.96 -2.67
CA VAL A 55 1.28 -13.18 -4.09
C VAL A 55 2.46 -13.95 -4.67
N ASP A 56 2.27 -15.25 -4.95
CA ASP A 56 3.27 -16.08 -5.61
C ASP A 56 3.32 -15.81 -7.11
N LEU A 57 4.29 -15.00 -7.54
CA LEU A 57 4.48 -14.67 -8.97
C LEU A 57 5.17 -15.79 -9.76
N GLU A 58 5.84 -16.73 -9.10
CA GLU A 58 6.54 -17.87 -9.71
C GLU A 58 5.61 -19.05 -10.06
N GLY A 59 4.34 -19.02 -9.64
CA GLY A 59 3.41 -20.17 -9.71
C GLY A 59 2.31 -20.10 -10.77
N LYS A 60 2.32 -19.14 -11.70
CA LYS A 60 1.28 -19.02 -12.75
C LYS A 60 1.66 -19.72 -14.05
N SER A 61 1.66 -21.04 -14.04
CA SER A 61 1.13 -21.79 -15.19
C SER A 61 -0.39 -21.84 -15.02
N GLU A 62 -1.09 -21.13 -15.90
CA GLU A 62 -2.51 -21.24 -16.26
C GLU A 62 -3.38 -22.20 -15.43
N GLU A 63 -4.26 -21.69 -14.57
CA GLU A 63 -5.73 -21.80 -14.68
C GLU A 63 -6.47 -21.17 -13.49
N GLU A 64 -7.64 -20.62 -13.80
CA GLU A 64 -8.77 -20.25 -12.93
C GLU A 64 -8.68 -19.01 -12.01
N GLY A 65 -9.17 -17.89 -12.54
CA GLY A 65 -10.45 -17.32 -12.08
C GLY A 65 -10.60 -16.94 -10.60
N GLY A 66 -9.82 -15.96 -10.13
CA GLY A 66 -10.16 -15.19 -8.92
C GLY A 66 -10.47 -13.74 -9.31
N GLU A 67 -11.73 -13.34 -9.21
CA GLU A 67 -12.19 -11.97 -9.48
C GLU A 67 -11.38 -10.95 -8.70
N ALA A 68 -10.44 -10.29 -9.36
CA ALA A 68 -10.11 -8.91 -9.02
C ALA A 68 -11.40 -8.10 -9.25
N LYS A 69 -12.18 -7.88 -8.19
CA LYS A 69 -13.20 -6.83 -8.18
C LYS A 69 -12.48 -5.52 -8.44
N ARG A 70 -12.36 -5.18 -9.73
CA ARG A 70 -12.10 -3.82 -10.19
C ARG A 70 -13.16 -2.98 -9.51
N GLN A 71 -12.77 -2.24 -8.48
CA GLN A 71 -13.61 -1.17 -7.97
C GLN A 71 -13.82 -0.24 -9.16
N LYS A 72 -15.04 -0.24 -9.69
CA LYS A 72 -15.44 0.68 -10.75
C LYS A 72 -15.14 2.08 -10.21
N LEU A 73 -14.18 2.73 -10.83
CA LEU A 73 -14.02 4.16 -10.74
C LEU A 73 -15.22 4.71 -11.50
N ASP A 74 -16.33 4.93 -10.78
CA ASP A 74 -17.50 5.61 -11.32
C ASP A 74 -17.07 7.04 -11.60
N HIS A 75 -16.57 7.27 -12.81
CA HIS A 75 -16.51 8.59 -13.38
C HIS A 75 -17.95 9.03 -13.59
N SER A 76 -18.48 9.79 -12.63
CA SER A 76 -19.71 10.54 -12.83
C SER A 76 -19.45 11.56 -13.94
N PRO A 77 -20.14 11.50 -15.09
CA PRO A 77 -20.20 12.66 -15.96
C PRO A 77 -21.10 13.66 -15.23
N MET A 78 -20.51 14.77 -14.79
CA MET A 78 -21.25 15.91 -14.28
C MET A 78 -22.25 16.32 -15.37
N SER A 79 -23.53 16.05 -15.16
CA SER A 79 -24.59 16.52 -16.03
C SER A 79 -24.74 18.02 -15.81
N ASP A 80 -24.13 18.82 -16.68
CA ASP A 80 -24.49 20.22 -16.85
C ASP A 80 -25.88 20.30 -17.50
N VAL A 81 -26.91 20.10 -16.67
CA VAL A 81 -28.24 20.66 -16.94
C VAL A 81 -28.13 22.14 -16.60
N VAL A 82 -27.85 22.95 -17.61
CA VAL A 82 -28.13 24.39 -17.56
C VAL A 82 -29.31 24.64 -18.46
N CYS A 83 -30.47 24.77 -17.82
CA CYS A 83 -31.69 25.28 -18.44
C CYS A 83 -31.42 26.66 -19.04
N PHE A 84 -31.64 26.82 -20.34
CA PHE A 84 -31.99 28.12 -20.90
C PHE A 84 -33.43 28.05 -21.37
N SER A 85 -34.27 28.70 -20.57
CA SER A 85 -35.67 28.97 -20.84
C SER A 85 -35.81 29.78 -22.11
N ASP A 86 -36.69 29.32 -23.01
CA ASP A 86 -37.32 30.16 -24.02
C ASP A 86 -37.92 31.40 -23.35
N ASN A 87 -37.63 32.59 -23.89
CA ASN A 87 -38.39 33.77 -23.55
C ASN A 87 -38.58 34.65 -24.80
N HIS A 88 -39.79 34.48 -25.36
CA HIS A 88 -40.64 35.39 -26.14
C HIS A 88 -40.15 36.06 -27.44
#